data_AF-A0AAV5J818-F1
#
_entry.id   AF-A0AAV5J818-F1
#
_cell.length_a   1.000
_cell.length_b   1.000
_cell.length_c   1.000
_cell.angle_alpha   90.00
_cell.angle_beta   90.00
_cell.angle_gamma   90.00
#
_symmetry.space_group_name_H-M   'P 1'
#
loop_
_entity.id
_entity.type
_entity.pdbx_description
1 polymer ?
#
loop_
_entity_poly.entity_id
_entity_poly.type
_entity_poly.pdbx_seq_one_letter_code
_entity_poly.pdbx_strand_id
1 'polypeptide(L)'
;MHCFTAVTACAVLDVLGPPYDDLRGRPCTYYREFPFSKFSVDGVSVPEADKDVHGWLQERKGKLEDLVVTGATYRGPAIVEN
;
A
#
# COMPACT_ATOMS: atom_id res chain seq x y z
N MET A 1 -1.33 0.42 6.58
CA MET A 1 -1.60 0.66 5.14
C MET A 1 -1.10 2.05 4.81
N HIS A 2 -0.39 2.22 3.69
CA HIS A 2 0.08 3.54 3.26
C HIS A 2 -0.08 3.67 1.75
N CYS A 3 -0.03 4.90 1.26
CA CYS A 3 0.08 5.24 -0.14
C CYS A 3 1.13 6.33 -0.28
N PHE A 4 2.14 6.11 -1.13
CA PHE A 4 3.07 7.16 -1.50
C PHE A 4 2.56 7.87 -2.74
N THR A 5 2.47 9.20 -2.68
CA THR A 5 2.14 10.04 -3.84
C THR A 5 3.29 11.01 -4.04
N ALA A 6 4.06 10.81 -5.12
CA ALA A 6 5.14 11.70 -5.48
C ALA A 6 4.57 13.04 -5.96
N VAL A 7 4.84 14.14 -5.24
CA VAL A 7 4.49 15.51 -5.67
C VAL A 7 5.52 16.06 -6.68
N THR A 8 6.77 15.64 -6.50
CA THR A 8 7.91 15.91 -7.41
C THR A 8 8.68 14.61 -7.63
N ALA A 9 9.70 14.63 -8.49
CA ALA A 9 10.63 13.50 -8.58
C ALA A 9 11.22 13.19 -7.20
N CYS A 10 11.15 11.92 -6.79
CA CYS A 10 11.57 11.46 -5.46
C CYS A 10 12.24 10.10 -5.54
N ALA A 11 12.99 9.75 -4.50
CA ALA A 11 13.54 8.42 -4.29
C ALA A 11 13.14 7.94 -2.88
N VAL A 12 12.71 6.69 -2.78
CA VAL A 12 12.39 6.03 -1.51
C VAL A 12 13.28 4.79 -1.41
N LEU A 13 13.96 4.65 -0.27
CA LEU A 13 14.70 3.44 0.07
C LEU A 13 13.92 2.71 1.16
N ASP A 14 13.39 1.54 0.82
CA ASP A 14 12.68 0.67 1.76
C ASP A 14 13.52 -0.55 2.13
N VAL A 15 13.47 -0.92 3.41
CA VAL A 15 14.05 -2.15 3.95
C VAL A 15 12.92 -3.04 4.45
N LEU A 16 12.69 -4.16 3.79
CA LEU A 16 11.62 -5.10 4.12
C LEU A 16 12.14 -6.28 4.95
N GLY A 17 11.60 -6.47 6.15
CA GLY A 17 11.98 -7.55 7.06
C GLY A 17 10.75 -8.23 7.68
N PRO A 18 10.32 -9.41 7.18
CA PRO A 18 10.77 -10.11 5.98
C PRO A 18 10.20 -9.50 4.68
N PRO A 19 10.76 -9.81 3.50
CA PRO A 19 10.17 -9.42 2.22
C PRO A 19 8.84 -10.12 1.95
N TYR A 20 8.07 -9.54 1.02
CA TYR A 20 6.88 -10.17 0.44
C TYR A 20 7.21 -11.52 -0.17
N ASP A 21 6.27 -12.45 -0.07
CA ASP A 21 6.43 -13.83 -0.51
C ASP A 21 5.06 -14.51 -0.58
N ASP A 22 4.52 -14.64 -1.80
CA ASP A 22 3.19 -15.21 -2.03
C ASP A 22 3.11 -16.66 -1.53
N LEU A 23 4.17 -17.45 -1.71
CA LEU A 23 4.21 -18.86 -1.34
C LEU A 23 4.24 -19.06 0.18
N ARG A 24 4.76 -18.06 0.91
CA ARG A 24 4.75 -18.04 2.37
C ARG A 24 3.64 -17.18 2.96
N GLY A 25 2.61 -16.86 2.18
CA GLY A 25 1.42 -16.15 2.65
C GLY A 25 1.67 -14.67 3.01
N ARG A 26 2.68 -14.04 2.40
CA ARG A 26 2.96 -12.60 2.53
C ARG A 26 2.80 -11.87 1.18
N PRO A 27 1.62 -11.93 0.54
CA PRO A 27 1.39 -11.21 -0.71
C PRO A 27 1.37 -9.69 -0.49
N CYS A 28 1.62 -8.95 -1.56
CA CYS A 28 1.40 -7.51 -1.60
C CYS A 28 -0.02 -7.22 -2.11
N THR A 29 -0.92 -6.81 -1.20
CA THR A 29 -2.34 -6.53 -1.53
C THR A 29 -2.60 -5.03 -1.63
N TYR A 30 -3.30 -4.63 -2.68
CA TYR A 30 -3.65 -3.24 -2.96
C TYR A 30 -5.11 -2.95 -2.62
N TYR A 31 -5.38 -1.72 -2.20
CA TYR A 31 -6.70 -1.31 -1.75
C TYR A 31 -7.09 0.02 -2.39
N ARG A 32 -8.40 0.17 -2.60
CA ARG A 32 -9.02 1.46 -2.90
C ARG A 32 -9.67 1.98 -1.63
N GLU A 33 -9.34 3.21 -1.28
CA GLU A 33 -9.90 3.90 -0.13
C GLU A 33 -11.18 4.64 -0.48
N PHE A 34 -12.10 4.68 0.48
CA PHE A 34 -13.31 5.46 0.45
C PHE A 34 -13.55 6.14 1.80
N PRO A 35 -14.15 7.35 1.83
CA PRO A 35 -14.57 7.98 3.09
C PRO A 35 -15.49 7.07 3.90
N PHE A 36 -15.42 7.13 5.23
CA PHE A 36 -16.28 6.32 6.12
C PHE A 36 -17.77 6.48 5.79
N SER A 37 -18.21 7.71 5.50
CA SER A 37 -19.60 8.04 5.17
C SER A 37 -20.13 7.40 3.89
N LYS A 38 -19.27 6.81 3.05
CA LYS A 38 -19.68 6.20 1.79
C LYS A 38 -20.52 4.94 1.99
N PHE A 39 -20.27 4.18 3.04
CA PHE A 39 -20.95 2.91 3.31
C PHE A 39 -21.52 2.92 4.73
N SER A 40 -22.80 2.54 4.86
CA SER A 40 -23.43 2.26 6.14
C SER A 40 -23.51 0.75 6.31
N VAL A 41 -22.86 0.22 7.34
CA VAL A 41 -22.81 -1.22 7.62
C VAL A 41 -23.42 -1.46 8.99
N ASP A 42 -24.40 -2.36 9.05
CA ASP A 42 -25.08 -2.71 10.30
C ASP A 42 -24.08 -3.22 11.34
N GLY A 43 -24.18 -2.71 12.57
CA GLY A 43 -23.30 -3.08 13.67
C GLY A 43 -21.95 -2.33 13.70
N VAL A 44 -21.66 -1.48 12.71
CA VAL A 44 -20.48 -0.60 12.73
C VAL A 44 -20.92 0.82 13.09
N SER A 45 -20.59 1.23 14.31
CA SER A 45 -20.84 2.59 14.81
C SER A 45 -19.53 3.21 15.29
N VAL A 46 -19.24 4.40 14.78
CA VAL A 46 -18.07 5.19 15.14
C VAL A 46 -18.58 6.56 15.61
N PRO A 47 -18.01 7.16 16.68
CA PRO A 47 -18.37 8.52 17.11
C PRO A 47 -18.28 9.51 15.95
N GLU A 48 -19.17 10.51 15.90
CA GLU A 48 -19.22 11.47 14.77
C GLU A 48 -17.87 12.16 14.54
N ALA A 49 -17.18 12.53 15.63
CA ALA A 49 -15.88 13.18 15.60
C ALA A 49 -14.77 12.32 14.97
N ASP A 50 -14.94 11.00 14.98
CA ASP A 50 -13.93 10.07 14.50
C ASP A 50 -14.23 9.59 13.06
N LYS A 51 -15.39 9.93 12.48
CA LYS A 51 -15.74 9.45 11.13
C LYS A 51 -14.79 9.95 10.06
N ASP A 52 -14.23 11.15 10.22
CA ASP A 52 -13.34 11.78 9.23
C ASP A 52 -11.93 11.20 9.22
N VAL A 53 -11.54 10.47 10.29
CA VAL A 53 -10.24 9.78 10.37
C VAL A 53 -10.34 8.29 10.02
N HIS A 54 -11.54 7.80 9.71
CA HIS A 54 -11.78 6.44 9.26
C HIS A 54 -12.09 6.40 7.76
N GLY A 55 -11.73 5.28 7.13
CA GLY A 55 -12.00 5.01 5.73
C GLY A 55 -12.28 3.53 5.51
N TRP A 56 -13.06 3.24 4.47
CA TRP A 56 -13.30 1.88 4.00
C TRP A 56 -12.27 1.51 2.95
N LEU A 57 -11.65 0.33 3.11
CA LEU A 57 -10.69 -0.21 2.16
C LEU A 57 -11.30 -1.38 1.41
N GLN A 58 -11.39 -1.25 0.09
CA GLN A 58 -11.79 -2.35 -0.78
C GLN A 58 -10.55 -2.92 -1.47
N GLU A 59 -10.33 -4.22 -1.32
CA GLU A 59 -9.27 -4.93 -2.04
C GLU A 59 -9.43 -4.76 -3.55
N ARG A 60 -8.35 -4.37 -4.23
CA ARG A 60 -8.28 -4.29 -5.69
C ARG A 60 -7.83 -5.64 -6.23
N LYS A 61 -8.74 -6.34 -6.92
CA LYS A 61 -8.46 -7.64 -7.54
C LYS A 61 -7.98 -7.47 -8.98
N GLY A 62 -7.14 -8.39 -9.43
CA GLY A 62 -6.68 -8.47 -10.81
C GLY A 62 -5.52 -7.52 -11.13
N LYS A 63 -5.32 -7.25 -12.43
CA LYS A 63 -4.21 -6.44 -12.92
C LYS A 63 -4.45 -4.96 -12.60
N LEU A 64 -3.45 -4.31 -12.02
CA LEU A 64 -3.44 -2.87 -11.75
C LEU A 64 -2.86 -2.14 -12.96
N GLU A 65 -3.69 -1.73 -13.91
CA GLU A 65 -3.24 -1.08 -15.14
C GLU A 65 -2.61 0.31 -14.91
N ASP A 66 -2.99 0.95 -13.80
CA ASP A 66 -2.51 2.23 -13.32
C ASP A 66 -1.18 2.13 -12.53
N LEU A 67 -0.72 0.92 -12.20
CA LEU A 67 0.52 0.69 -11.48
C LEU A 67 1.55 -0.01 -12.36
N VAL A 68 2.56 0.75 -12.80
CA VAL A 68 3.67 0.21 -13.58
C VAL A 68 4.95 0.29 -12.74
N VAL A 69 5.55 -0.86 -12.48
CA VAL A 69 6.86 -0.97 -11.83
C VAL A 69 7.83 -1.57 -12.82
N THR A 70 8.92 -0.85 -13.11
CA THR A 70 9.98 -1.32 -13.99
C THR A 70 11.24 -1.55 -13.18
N GLY A 71 11.70 -2.80 -13.11
CA GLY A 71 12.94 -3.16 -12.45
C GLY A 71 14.17 -2.63 -13.21
N ALA A 72 15.19 -2.23 -12.46
CA ALA A 72 16.49 -1.83 -12.99
C ALA A 72 17.62 -2.49 -12.20
N THR A 73 18.72 -2.81 -12.87
CA THR A 73 19.93 -3.29 -12.20
C THR A 73 20.56 -2.18 -11.38
N TYR A 74 20.90 -2.48 -10.12
CA TYR A 74 21.63 -1.57 -9.25
C TYR A 74 23.02 -1.27 -9.82
N ARG A 75 23.39 0.02 -9.88
CA ARG A 75 24.66 0.51 -10.44
C ARG A 75 25.48 1.36 -9.45
N GLY A 76 25.14 1.30 -8.16
CA GLY A 76 25.89 1.99 -7.12
C GLY A 76 27.13 1.21 -6.66
N PRO A 77 27.75 1.63 -5.55
CA PRO A 77 28.88 0.93 -4.94
C PRO A 77 28.59 -0.54 -4.61
N ALA A 78 29.60 -1.40 -4.64
CA ALA A 78 29.41 -2.83 -4.34
C ALA A 78 28.78 -3.06 -2.94
N ILE A 79 27.79 -3.94 -2.89
CA ILE A 79 27.19 -4.41 -1.64
C ILE A 79 28.04 -5.59 -1.16
N VAL A 80 28.58 -5.49 0.06
CA VAL A 80 29.40 -6.53 0.69
C VAL A 80 28.57 -7.22 1.75
N GLU A 81 28.50 -8.55 1.69
CA GLU A 81 27.87 -9.36 2.74
C GLU A 81 28.82 -9.50 3.93
N ASN A 82 28.26 -9.42 5.14
CA ASN A 82 28.99 -9.62 6.40
C ASN A 82 28.91 -11.08 6.85
#